data_AF-A0A8H7P1N0-F1
#
_entry.id   AF-A0A8H7P1N0-F1
#
_cell.length_a   1.000
_cell.length_b   1.000
_cell.length_c   1.000
_cell.angle_alpha   90.00
_cell.angle_beta   90.00
_cell.angle_gamma   90.00
#
_symmetry.space_group_name_H-M   'P 1'
#
loop_
_entity.id
_entity.type
_entity.pdbx_description
1 polymer ?
#
loop_
_entity_poly.entity_id
_entity_poly.type
_entity_poly.pdbx_seq_one_letter_code
_entity_poly.pdbx_strand_id
1 'polypeptide(L)'
;MLNMPLDIVQEIFSYLEPLDLLHLARTTKSLRQFMMSRSSAFLWRNSRRNIPGLPDCPIQMSEPAYATLMFTSYCYVGFSTYRQKA
;
A
#
# COMPACT_ATOMS: atom_id res chain seq x y z
N MET A 1 -14.35 6.37 11.83
CA MET A 1 -14.13 4.92 11.58
C MET A 1 -13.38 4.25 12.72
N LEU A 2 -12.44 4.90 13.41
CA LEU A 2 -11.75 4.27 14.54
C LEU A 2 -12.50 4.49 15.87
N ASN A 3 -13.71 3.91 15.99
CA ASN A 3 -14.32 3.63 17.30
C ASN A 3 -13.79 2.31 17.90
N MET A 4 -12.97 1.58 17.13
CA MET A 4 -12.29 0.34 17.49
C MET A 4 -10.81 0.65 17.81
N PRO A 5 -10.18 -0.07 18.75
CA PRO A 5 -8.75 0.08 19.02
C PRO A 5 -7.90 -0.13 17.77
N LEU A 6 -6.84 0.66 17.65
CA LEU A 6 -5.97 0.66 16.47
C LEU A 6 -5.34 -0.71 16.20
N ASP A 7 -4.93 -1.40 17.26
CA ASP A 7 -4.22 -2.67 17.20
C ASP A 7 -5.07 -3.76 16.54
N ILE A 8 -6.38 -3.79 16.85
CA ILE A 8 -7.33 -4.74 16.25
C ILE A 8 -7.51 -4.46 14.75
N VAL A 9 -7.62 -3.19 14.39
CA VAL A 9 -7.74 -2.78 12.98
C VAL A 9 -6.47 -3.15 12.20
N GLN A 10 -5.31 -2.96 12.81
CA GLN A 10 -4.02 -3.34 12.24
C GLN A 10 -3.91 -4.86 12.06
N GLU A 11 -4.34 -5.64 13.04
CA GLU A 11 -4.32 -7.09 12.96
C GLU A 11 -5.22 -7.60 11.82
N ILE A 12 -6.47 -7.11 11.73
CA ILE A 12 -7.37 -7.43 10.61
C ILE A 12 -6.72 -7.08 9.27
N PHE A 13 -6.17 -5.87 9.14
CA PHE A 13 -5.55 -5.41 7.90
C PHE A 13 -4.29 -6.20 7.51
N SER A 14 -3.59 -6.80 8.49
CA SER A 14 -2.42 -7.63 8.22
C SER A 14 -2.74 -8.95 7.53
N TYR A 15 -3.99 -9.42 7.60
CA TYR A 15 -4.48 -10.63 6.92
C TYR A 15 -4.99 -10.37 5.50
N LEU A 16 -5.09 -9.10 5.09
CA LEU A 16 -5.61 -8.73 3.77
C LEU A 16 -4.52 -8.79 2.68
N GLU A 17 -4.94 -8.81 1.41
CA GLU A 17 -4.02 -8.65 0.30
C GLU A 17 -3.69 -7.16 0.05
N PRO A 18 -2.57 -6.84 -0.63
CA PRO A 18 -2.20 -5.45 -0.90
C PRO A 18 -3.25 -4.72 -1.75
N LEU A 19 -3.97 -5.41 -2.63
CA LEU A 19 -5.06 -4.84 -3.41
C LEU A 19 -6.24 -4.43 -2.52
N ASP A 20 -6.59 -5.24 -1.52
CA ASP A 20 -7.66 -4.90 -0.57
C ASP A 20 -7.28 -3.68 0.27
N LEU A 21 -6.02 -3.60 0.72
CA LEU A 21 -5.52 -2.42 1.42
C LEU A 21 -5.57 -1.16 0.53
N LEU A 22 -5.26 -1.28 -0.76
CA LEU A 22 -5.42 -0.16 -1.69
C LEU A 22 -6.87 0.27 -1.84
N HIS A 23 -7.80 -0.67 -1.97
CA HIS A 23 -9.23 -0.36 -2.04
C HIS A 23 -9.70 0.33 -0.76
N LEU A 24 -9.34 -0.21 0.41
CA LEU A 24 -9.66 0.38 1.71
C LEU A 24 -9.08 1.79 1.86
N ALA A 25 -7.83 2.01 1.46
CA ALA A 25 -7.20 3.33 1.47
C ALA A 25 -7.94 4.35 0.59
N ARG A 26 -8.71 3.92 -0.41
CA ARG A 26 -9.47 4.80 -1.31
C ARG A 26 -10.90 5.06 -0.84
N THR A 27 -11.41 4.30 0.12
CA THR A 27 -12.78 4.48 0.63
C THR A 27 -12.98 5.76 1.43
N THR A 28 -12.03 6.13 2.30
CA THR A 28 -12.15 7.29 3.19
C THR A 28 -10.81 8.03 3.36
N LYS A 29 -10.88 9.34 3.61
CA LYS A 29 -9.68 10.16 3.85
C LYS A 29 -8.87 9.69 5.07
N SER A 30 -9.55 9.25 6.13
CA SER A 30 -8.91 8.74 7.35
C SER A 30 -8.15 7.45 7.11
N LEU A 31 -8.75 6.49 6.38
CA LEU A 31 -8.05 5.24 6.04
C LEU A 31 -6.87 5.52 5.11
N ARG A 32 -7.05 6.42 4.13
CA ARG A 32 -5.95 6.86 3.27
C ARG A 32 -4.77 7.39 4.09
N GLN A 33 -5.04 8.32 5.01
CA GLN A 33 -4.01 8.93 5.85
C GLN A 33 -3.32 7.91 6.74
N PHE A 34 -4.08 6.98 7.32
CA PHE A 34 -3.56 5.91 8.15
C PHE A 34 -2.69 4.94 7.34
N MET A 35 -3.19 4.40 6.23
CA MET A 35 -2.48 3.38 5.45
C MET A 35 -1.26 3.93 4.72
N MET A 36 -1.28 5.21 4.31
CA MET A 36 -0.14 5.85 3.64
C MET A 36 0.91 6.40 4.63
N SER A 37 0.71 6.25 5.94
CA SER A 37 1.68 6.65 6.93
C SER A 37 2.86 5.67 7.00
N ARG A 38 4.02 6.16 7.45
CA ARG A 38 5.19 5.30 7.68
C ARG A 38 4.97 4.28 8.80
N SER A 39 4.10 4.59 9.77
CA SER A 39 3.75 3.67 10.86
C SER A 39 2.96 2.45 10.38
N SER A 40 2.30 2.54 9.23
CA SER A 40 1.55 1.45 8.61
C SER A 40 2.36 0.60 7.64
N ALA A 41 3.66 0.87 7.47
CA ALA A 41 4.51 0.14 6.51
C ALA A 41 4.55 -1.38 6.78
N PHE A 42 4.44 -1.79 8.04
CA PHE A 42 4.40 -3.21 8.41
C PHE A 42 3.12 -3.90 7.91
N LEU A 43 1.99 -3.20 7.86
CA LEU A 43 0.72 -3.75 7.33
C LEU A 43 0.88 -4.14 5.87
N TRP A 44 1.49 -3.26 5.08
CA TRP A 44 1.73 -3.52 3.67
C TRP A 44 2.72 -4.68 3.46
N ARG A 45 3.79 -4.75 4.25
CA ARG A 45 4.73 -5.89 4.23
C ARG A 45 4.04 -7.21 4.54
N ASN A 46 3.18 -7.23 5.55
CA ASN A 46 2.43 -8.43 5.92
C ASN A 46 1.43 -8.79 4.82
N SER A 47 0.70 -7.81 4.29
CA SER A 47 -0.25 -8.03 3.19
C SER A 47 0.43 -8.62 1.94
N ARG A 48 1.65 -8.16 1.64
CA ARG A 48 2.43 -8.66 0.50
C ARG A 48 2.82 -10.13 0.69
N ARG A 49 3.11 -10.55 1.92
CA ARG A 49 3.44 -11.94 2.26
C ARG A 49 2.24 -12.88 2.15
N ASN A 50 1.02 -12.35 2.15
CA ASN A 50 -0.20 -13.15 1.97
C ASN A 50 -0.36 -13.65 0.54
N ILE A 51 0.39 -13.11 -0.43
CA ILE A 51 0.36 -13.55 -1.83
C ILE A 51 1.60 -14.41 -2.12
N PRO A 52 1.44 -15.73 -2.30
CA PRO A 52 2.56 -16.62 -2.62
C PRO A 52 3.18 -16.26 -3.97
N GLY A 53 4.51 -16.21 -4.03
CA GLY A 53 5.26 -15.95 -5.27
C GLY A 53 5.33 -14.49 -5.71
N LEU A 54 4.81 -13.55 -4.91
CA LEU A 54 4.95 -12.13 -5.19
C LEU A 54 6.39 -11.66 -4.86
N PRO A 55 7.05 -10.88 -5.75
CA PRO A 55 8.39 -10.38 -5.47
C PRO A 55 8.44 -9.50 -4.22
N ASP A 56 9.64 -9.37 -3.65
CA ASP A 56 9.88 -8.36 -2.62
C ASP A 56 9.78 -6.95 -3.19
N CYS A 57 9.27 -6.02 -2.37
CA CYS A 57 9.23 -4.60 -2.71
C CYS A 57 10.67 -4.07 -2.89
N PRO A 58 10.99 -3.40 -4.02
CA PRO A 58 12.28 -2.77 -4.22
C PRO A 58 12.62 -1.75 -3.11
N ILE A 59 13.89 -1.64 -2.73
CA ILE A 59 14.35 -0.74 -1.63
C ILE A 59 14.01 0.74 -1.90
N GLN A 60 13.96 1.14 -3.18
CA GLN A 60 13.66 2.52 -3.58
C GLN A 60 12.16 2.83 -3.67
N MET A 61 11.29 1.86 -3.35
CA MET A 61 9.85 1.97 -3.48
C MET A 61 9.17 1.77 -2.14
N SER A 62 8.08 2.51 -1.90
CA SER A 62 7.24 2.26 -0.73
C SER A 62 6.31 1.08 -1.00
N GLU A 63 5.95 0.32 0.03
CA GLU A 63 5.04 -0.82 -0.15
C GLU A 63 3.67 -0.43 -0.74
N PRO A 64 3.02 0.71 -0.39
CA PRO A 64 1.79 1.15 -1.04
C PRO A 64 1.98 1.46 -2.53
N ALA A 65 3.13 2.03 -2.89
CA ALA A 65 3.49 2.29 -4.27
C ALA A 65 3.68 1.01 -5.07
N TYR A 66 4.38 0.05 -4.48
CA TYR A 66 4.60 -1.27 -5.04
C TYR A 66 3.26 -2.00 -5.25
N ALA A 67 2.38 -1.98 -4.26
CA ALA A 67 1.03 -2.53 -4.40
C ALA A 67 0.27 -1.86 -5.56
N THR A 68 0.37 -0.53 -5.68
CA THR A 68 -0.31 0.20 -6.77
C THR A 68 0.22 -0.23 -8.13
N LEU A 69 1.54 -0.37 -8.26
CA LEU A 69 2.20 -0.83 -9.48
C LEU A 69 1.81 -2.27 -9.85
N MET A 70 1.72 -3.16 -8.87
CA MET A 70 1.46 -4.59 -9.10
C MET A 70 -0.01 -4.89 -9.41
N PHE A 71 -0.95 -4.19 -8.78
CA PHE A 71 -2.38 -4.56 -8.82
C PHE A 71 -3.28 -3.54 -9.51
N THR A 72 -2.74 -2.42 -9.99
CA THR A 72 -3.54 -1.41 -10.69
C THR A 72 -2.88 -0.99 -11.99
N SER A 73 -3.71 -0.53 -12.93
CA SER A 73 -3.26 0.08 -14.18
C SER A 73 -2.93 1.57 -14.04
N TYR A 74 -2.90 2.10 -12.82
CA TYR A 74 -2.54 3.50 -12.59
C TYR A 74 -1.03 3.68 -12.74
N CYS A 75 -0.62 4.66 -13.55
CA CYS A 75 0.79 5.07 -13.60
C CYS A 75 1.27 5.50 -12.21
N TYR A 76 2.17 4.72 -11.62
CA TYR A 76 2.93 5.16 -10.46
C TYR A 76 4.03 6.12 -10.92
N VAL A 77 3.73 7.42 -10.93
CA VAL A 77 4.72 8.46 -11.23
C VAL A 77 5.60 8.68 -9.98
N GLY A 78 6.61 7.84 -9.81
CA GLY A 78 7.75 8.12 -8.94
C GLY A 78 8.78 8.92 -9.72
N PHE A 79 9.05 10.17 -9.31
CA PHE A 79 10.01 11.11 -9.91
C PHE A 79 11.30 10.41 -10.41
N SER A 80 11.58 10.45 -11.71
CA SER A 80 12.40 11.52 -12.29
C SER A 80 11.90 11.93 -13.68
N THR A 81 11.92 13.24 -13.92
CA THR A 81 11.73 13.87 -15.23
C THR A 81 12.74 13.32 -16.25
N TYR A 82 12.38 12.27 -16.99
CA TYR A 82 12.95 12.07 -18.32
C TYR A 82 12.14 12.94 -19.28
N ARG A 83 12.63 14.16 -19.47
CA ARG A 83 12.21 15.05 -20.55
C ARG A 83 12.41 14.28 -21.85
N GLN A 84 11.34 13.73 -22.44
CA GLN A 84 11.37 13.26 -23.82
C GLN A 84 11.79 14.46 -24.67
N LYS A 85 13.04 14.44 -25.15
CA LYS A 85 13.43 15.25 -26.30
C LYS A 85 12.66 14.69 -27.49
N ALA A 86 11.70 15.46 -27.97
CA ALA A 86 11.40 15.53 -29.40
C ALA A 86 12.28 16.64 -29.99
#